data_AF-A0AAD5U066-F1
#
_entry.id   AF-A0AAD5U066-F1
#
_cell.length_a   1.000
_cell.length_b   1.000
_cell.length_c   1.000
_cell.angle_alpha   90.00
_cell.angle_beta   90.00
_cell.angle_gamma   90.00
#
_symmetry.space_group_name_H-M   'P 1'
#
loop_
_entity.id
_entity.type
_entity.pdbx_description
1 polymer ?
#
loop_
_entity_poly.entity_id
_entity_poly.type
_entity_poly.pdbx_seq_one_letter_code
_entity_poly.pdbx_strand_id
1 'polypeptide(L)'
;MSNSSNVESVITESDADLIYGSQLDILYKVSTGLQVFSILTSSSILLVYFVARKYTPELVKRVTFQLTVAVSVVEGLYGAAQLFSTLYTLVFIYNQRRDHVLIIYVLSSFLISLALTIVPLFLGIYGYDEKDETCWYLLVHGNDQRFNVYAWATFYFPTLISIIYSAYASISVMLKLKRAQRLNNNLLKNESSGKAPNSKVLKSNKDNAEKVIHQLVSRLIYYPLIPFAGQIFNIVSDAVFGFSGESPFWILTLSYLGTSLQGVATVLLFFCIDPAWSHLKRELKKKIWPNEVFNSSSITLSNCGETSTSTPPTFFNKEEVAKFV
;
A
#
# COMPACT_ATOMS: atom_id res chain seq x y z
N MET A 1 -51.59 -40.45 -15.47
CA MET A 1 -51.09 -39.75 -14.26
C MET A 1 -49.56 -39.70 -14.35
N SER A 2 -48.99 -38.74 -15.08
CA SER A 2 -47.52 -38.67 -15.26
C SER A 2 -47.03 -37.31 -15.76
N ASN A 3 -47.66 -36.20 -15.37
CA ASN A 3 -47.26 -34.85 -15.84
C ASN A 3 -47.21 -33.77 -14.73
N SER A 4 -47.40 -34.11 -13.45
CA SER A 4 -47.43 -33.10 -12.37
C SER A 4 -46.05 -32.79 -11.77
N SER A 5 -45.06 -33.66 -11.94
CA SER A 5 -43.72 -33.50 -11.33
C SER A 5 -42.77 -32.59 -12.11
N ASN A 6 -43.05 -32.29 -13.38
CA ASN A 6 -42.20 -31.41 -14.19
C ASN A 6 -42.57 -29.92 -14.06
N VAL A 7 -43.72 -29.59 -13.45
CA VAL A 7 -44.18 -28.20 -13.32
C VAL A 7 -43.57 -27.54 -12.08
N GLU A 8 -43.39 -28.28 -10.99
CA GLU A 8 -42.78 -27.73 -9.76
C GLU A 8 -41.30 -27.41 -9.93
N SER A 9 -40.54 -28.22 -10.69
CA SER A 9 -39.11 -27.97 -10.93
C SER A 9 -38.84 -26.71 -11.75
N VAL A 10 -39.73 -26.38 -12.70
CA VAL A 10 -39.59 -25.20 -13.58
C VAL A 10 -39.88 -23.90 -12.83
N ILE A 11 -40.79 -23.92 -11.85
CA ILE A 11 -41.15 -22.73 -11.07
C ILE A 11 -40.03 -22.38 -10.08
N THR A 12 -39.40 -23.39 -9.46
CA THR A 12 -38.31 -23.15 -8.50
C THR A 12 -37.04 -22.57 -9.14
N GLU A 13 -36.76 -22.90 -10.40
CA GLU A 13 -35.58 -22.41 -11.12
C GLU A 13 -35.76 -20.93 -11.52
N SER A 14 -36.94 -20.57 -12.03
CA SER A 14 -37.25 -19.18 -12.41
C SER A 14 -37.24 -18.21 -11.23
N ASP A 15 -37.68 -18.64 -10.04
CA ASP A 15 -37.69 -17.78 -8.84
C ASP A 15 -36.28 -17.61 -8.26
N ALA A 16 -35.43 -18.64 -8.34
CA ALA A 16 -34.04 -18.58 -7.91
C ALA A 16 -33.22 -17.61 -8.75
N ASP A 17 -33.40 -17.64 -10.08
CA ASP A 17 -32.74 -16.71 -11.01
C ASP A 17 -33.14 -15.26 -10.74
N LEU A 18 -34.42 -15.00 -10.44
CA LEU A 18 -34.91 -13.66 -10.13
C LEU A 18 -34.28 -13.10 -8.84
N ILE A 19 -34.18 -13.94 -7.80
CA ILE A 19 -33.56 -13.56 -6.52
C ILE A 19 -32.07 -13.29 -6.71
N TYR A 20 -31.38 -14.15 -7.45
CA TYR A 20 -29.94 -14.00 -7.71
C TYR A 20 -29.63 -12.73 -8.51
N GLY A 21 -30.43 -12.43 -9.54
CA GLY A 21 -30.29 -11.21 -10.33
C GLY A 21 -30.46 -9.93 -9.48
N SER A 22 -31.43 -9.89 -8.56
CA SER A 22 -31.60 -8.73 -7.68
C SER A 22 -30.43 -8.55 -6.70
N GLN A 23 -29.82 -9.63 -6.24
CA GLN A 23 -28.67 -9.57 -5.33
C GLN A 23 -27.41 -9.08 -6.05
N LEU A 24 -27.19 -9.54 -7.28
CA LEU A 24 -26.11 -9.07 -8.15
C LEU A 24 -26.22 -7.58 -8.49
N ASP A 25 -27.41 -7.06 -8.79
CA ASP A 25 -27.61 -5.64 -9.07
C ASP A 25 -27.23 -4.75 -7.87
N ILE A 26 -27.60 -5.16 -6.65
CA ILE A 26 -27.20 -4.45 -5.43
C ILE A 26 -25.68 -4.51 -5.26
N LEU A 27 -25.08 -5.69 -5.42
CA LEU A 27 -23.64 -5.87 -5.29
C LEU A 27 -22.87 -5.02 -6.31
N TYR A 28 -23.33 -4.99 -7.55
CA TYR A 28 -22.76 -4.18 -8.63
C TYR A 28 -22.83 -2.68 -8.30
N LYS A 29 -23.98 -2.18 -7.83
CA LYS A 29 -24.14 -0.77 -7.41
C LYS A 29 -23.21 -0.42 -6.25
N VAL A 30 -23.10 -1.30 -5.24
CA VAL A 30 -22.21 -1.09 -4.09
C VAL A 30 -20.74 -1.12 -4.52
N SER A 31 -20.33 -2.11 -5.32
CA SER A 31 -18.97 -2.22 -5.83
C SER A 31 -18.59 -1.01 -6.69
N THR A 32 -19.47 -0.60 -7.61
CA THR A 32 -19.27 0.59 -8.45
C THR A 32 -19.12 1.84 -7.57
N GLY A 33 -19.96 2.03 -6.57
CA GLY A 33 -19.84 3.14 -5.62
C GLY A 33 -18.51 3.15 -4.88
N LEU A 34 -18.05 2.00 -4.40
CA LEU A 34 -16.75 1.85 -3.73
C LEU A 34 -15.58 2.11 -4.69
N GLN A 35 -15.67 1.65 -5.94
CA GLN A 35 -14.64 1.90 -6.97
C GLN A 35 -14.56 3.39 -7.31
N VAL A 36 -15.69 4.07 -7.52
CA VAL A 36 -15.72 5.53 -7.72
C VAL A 36 -15.09 6.24 -6.52
N PHE A 37 -15.43 5.84 -5.30
CA PHE A 37 -14.83 6.39 -4.09
C PHE A 37 -13.31 6.12 -4.03
N SER A 38 -12.86 4.94 -4.43
CA SER A 38 -11.43 4.59 -4.54
C SER A 38 -10.71 5.49 -5.56
N ILE A 39 -11.32 5.76 -6.72
CA ILE A 39 -10.75 6.66 -7.74
C ILE A 39 -10.64 8.09 -7.20
N LEU A 40 -11.68 8.59 -6.54
CA LEU A 40 -11.69 9.93 -5.93
C LEU A 40 -10.60 10.07 -4.85
N THR A 41 -10.46 9.05 -4.00
CA THR A 41 -9.45 9.04 -2.95
C THR A 41 -8.02 8.93 -3.51
N SER A 42 -7.78 8.10 -4.53
CA SER A 42 -6.50 8.07 -5.25
C SER A 42 -6.19 9.42 -5.92
N SER A 43 -7.18 10.06 -6.54
CA SER A 43 -7.04 11.39 -7.14
C SER A 43 -6.68 12.45 -6.09
N SER A 44 -7.20 12.32 -4.87
CA SER A 44 -6.85 13.22 -3.77
C SER A 44 -5.37 13.13 -3.38
N ILE A 45 -4.77 11.93 -3.41
CA ILE A 45 -3.33 11.75 -3.13
C ILE A 45 -2.49 12.40 -4.22
N LEU A 46 -2.89 12.28 -5.49
CA LEU A 46 -2.23 12.98 -6.60
C LEU A 46 -2.29 14.49 -6.44
N LEU A 47 -3.44 15.02 -6.03
CA LEU A 47 -3.59 16.44 -5.74
C LEU A 47 -2.66 16.88 -4.59
N VAL A 48 -2.60 16.11 -3.51
CA VAL A 48 -1.67 16.34 -2.39
C VAL A 48 -0.22 16.30 -2.88
N TYR A 49 0.13 15.40 -3.79
CA TYR A 49 1.46 15.34 -4.41
C TYR A 49 1.79 16.61 -5.20
N PHE A 50 0.89 17.09 -6.05
CA PHE A 50 1.11 18.32 -6.81
C PHE A 50 1.25 19.54 -5.89
N VAL A 51 0.44 19.62 -4.84
CA VAL A 51 0.57 20.65 -3.79
C VAL A 51 1.93 20.54 -3.10
N ALA A 52 2.32 19.36 -2.64
CA ALA A 52 3.63 19.15 -2.00
C ALA A 52 4.79 19.49 -2.95
N ARG A 53 4.69 19.15 -4.24
CA ARG A 53 5.69 19.49 -5.25
C ARG A 53 5.84 21.00 -5.43
N LYS A 54 4.74 21.75 -5.37
CA LYS A 54 4.74 23.21 -5.49
C LYS A 54 5.29 23.91 -4.25
N TYR A 55 4.89 23.47 -3.04
CA TYR A 55 5.21 24.19 -1.80
C TYR A 55 6.44 23.67 -1.05
N THR A 56 6.76 22.38 -1.16
CA THR A 56 7.83 21.69 -0.39
C THR A 56 8.51 20.62 -1.25
N PRO A 57 9.27 21.00 -2.31
CA PRO A 57 9.89 20.05 -3.24
C PRO A 57 10.86 19.08 -2.56
N GLU A 58 11.41 19.45 -1.39
CA GLU A 58 12.25 18.56 -0.59
C GLU A 58 11.49 17.35 0.00
N LEU A 59 10.21 17.50 0.36
CA LEU A 59 9.40 16.38 0.83
C LEU A 59 9.15 15.37 -0.29
N VAL A 60 8.98 15.85 -1.52
CA VAL A 60 8.69 15.01 -2.69
C VAL A 60 9.89 14.13 -3.07
N LYS A 61 11.11 14.52 -2.68
CA LYS A 61 12.31 13.70 -2.87
C LYS A 61 12.38 12.51 -1.89
N ARG A 62 11.49 12.44 -0.89
CA ARG A 62 11.46 11.31 0.04
C ARG A 62 10.89 10.09 -0.66
N VAL A 63 11.67 9.00 -0.64
CA VAL A 63 11.35 7.69 -1.20
C VAL A 63 9.97 7.18 -0.77
N THR A 64 9.61 7.40 0.48
CA THR A 64 8.30 7.02 1.05
C THR A 64 7.12 7.76 0.40
N PHE A 65 7.27 9.05 0.13
CA PHE A 65 6.24 9.84 -0.53
C PHE A 65 6.10 9.43 -1.99
N GLN A 66 7.21 9.19 -2.67
CA GLN A 66 7.24 8.67 -4.05
C GLN A 66 6.61 7.28 -4.14
N LEU A 67 6.85 6.41 -3.16
CA LEU A 67 6.21 5.09 -3.09
C LEU A 67 4.70 5.22 -2.97
N THR A 68 4.18 6.05 -2.07
CA THR A 68 2.71 6.22 -1.93
C THR A 68 2.09 6.79 -3.20
N VAL A 69 2.75 7.75 -3.84
CA VAL A 69 2.26 8.34 -5.09
C VAL A 69 2.31 7.32 -6.23
N ALA A 70 3.39 6.55 -6.34
CA ALA A 70 3.48 5.45 -7.29
C ALA A 70 2.38 4.43 -7.01
N VAL A 71 2.09 4.09 -5.74
CA VAL A 71 0.99 3.20 -5.38
C VAL A 71 -0.36 3.81 -5.74
N SER A 72 -0.62 5.10 -5.52
CA SER A 72 -1.91 5.72 -5.88
C SER A 72 -2.08 5.93 -7.38
N VAL A 73 -0.99 6.25 -8.11
CA VAL A 73 -0.97 6.22 -9.57
C VAL A 73 -1.24 4.80 -10.05
N VAL A 74 -0.55 3.82 -9.47
CA VAL A 74 -0.72 2.41 -9.81
C VAL A 74 -2.10 1.96 -9.46
N GLU A 75 -2.72 2.32 -8.33
CA GLU A 75 -4.11 2.02 -7.91
C GLU A 75 -5.13 2.68 -8.84
N GLY A 76 -4.90 3.94 -9.23
CA GLY A 76 -5.66 4.59 -10.31
C GLY A 76 -5.48 3.89 -11.66
N LEU A 77 -4.31 3.31 -11.89
CA LEU A 77 -3.97 2.46 -13.03
C LEU A 77 -4.17 0.96 -12.73
N TYR A 78 -4.71 0.52 -11.57
CA TYR A 78 -4.68 -0.87 -11.08
C TYR A 78 -5.91 -1.63 -11.54
N GLY A 79 -6.89 -0.89 -12.07
CA GLY A 79 -7.70 -1.42 -13.17
C GLY A 79 -6.85 -1.90 -14.38
N ALA A 80 -5.53 -1.67 -14.42
CA ALA A 80 -4.63 -2.08 -15.49
C ALA A 80 -3.19 -2.58 -15.09
N ALA A 81 -2.66 -2.42 -13.87
CA ALA A 81 -1.22 -2.62 -13.60
C ALA A 81 -0.80 -3.12 -12.19
N GLN A 82 -1.32 -4.27 -11.77
CA GLN A 82 -1.18 -4.86 -10.42
C GLN A 82 0.23 -5.35 -9.97
N LEU A 83 1.32 -5.01 -10.68
CA LEU A 83 2.65 -5.59 -10.43
C LEU A 83 3.76 -4.61 -9.99
N PHE A 84 3.49 -3.32 -9.84
CA PHE A 84 4.53 -2.31 -9.54
C PHE A 84 4.82 -2.07 -8.04
N SER A 85 3.93 -2.52 -7.15
CA SER A 85 3.93 -2.16 -5.72
C SER A 85 4.92 -2.97 -4.85
N THR A 86 5.20 -4.23 -5.19
CA THR A 86 6.01 -5.14 -4.35
C THR A 86 7.52 -4.99 -4.54
N LEU A 87 7.98 -4.39 -5.64
CA LEU A 87 9.41 -4.31 -6.00
C LEU A 87 10.13 -3.05 -5.50
N TYR A 88 9.41 -1.98 -5.15
CA TYR A 88 10.04 -0.77 -4.62
C TYR A 88 10.48 -0.93 -3.15
N THR A 89 9.80 -1.79 -2.39
CA THR A 89 10.17 -2.13 -1.00
C THR A 89 11.56 -2.79 -0.92
N LEU A 90 11.99 -3.49 -1.97
CA LEU A 90 13.34 -4.09 -2.10
C LEU A 90 14.45 -3.04 -2.24
N VAL A 91 14.20 -1.95 -2.97
CA VAL A 91 15.18 -0.87 -3.18
C VAL A 91 15.51 -0.16 -1.86
N PHE A 92 14.60 -0.20 -0.89
CA PHE A 92 14.85 0.30 0.46
C PHE A 92 15.76 -0.65 1.30
N ILE A 93 15.84 -1.94 0.95
CA ILE A 93 16.64 -2.94 1.69
C ILE A 93 18.11 -2.93 1.24
N TYR A 94 18.32 -2.70 -0.06
CA TYR A 94 19.65 -2.53 -0.63
C TYR A 94 19.96 -1.04 -0.70
N ASN A 95 20.49 -0.51 0.40
CA ASN A 95 20.99 0.86 0.53
C ASN A 95 22.23 1.13 -0.36
N GLN A 96 22.11 0.85 -1.65
CA GLN A 96 23.13 1.13 -2.62
C GLN A 96 22.45 1.81 -3.80
N ARG A 97 22.48 3.14 -3.74
CA ARG A 97 21.94 4.08 -4.72
C ARG A 97 22.69 3.93 -6.06
N ARG A 98 22.44 2.85 -6.79
CA ARG A 98 22.81 2.68 -8.20
C ARG A 98 21.57 2.86 -9.05
N ASP A 99 21.50 3.99 -9.74
CA ASP A 99 20.36 4.36 -10.58
C ASP A 99 20.07 3.32 -11.69
N HIS A 100 21.10 2.63 -12.19
CA HIS A 100 20.93 1.56 -13.20
C HIS A 100 20.10 0.37 -12.72
N VAL A 101 20.22 0.02 -11.43
CA VAL A 101 19.52 -1.12 -10.85
C VAL A 101 18.01 -0.84 -10.81
N LEU A 102 17.64 0.41 -10.47
CA LEU A 102 16.24 0.86 -10.50
C LEU A 102 15.62 0.75 -11.90
N ILE A 103 16.35 1.20 -12.94
CA ILE A 103 15.85 1.15 -14.32
C ILE A 103 15.62 -0.30 -14.76
N ILE A 104 16.59 -1.19 -14.51
CA ILE A 104 16.48 -2.61 -14.86
C ILE A 104 15.26 -3.23 -14.19
N TYR A 105 15.04 -2.95 -12.89
CA TYR A 105 13.88 -3.48 -12.17
C TYR A 105 12.54 -2.95 -12.68
N VAL A 106 12.45 -1.64 -12.96
CA VAL A 106 11.24 -1.04 -13.53
C VAL A 106 10.93 -1.67 -14.89
N LEU A 107 11.93 -1.78 -15.76
CA LEU A 107 11.78 -2.36 -17.08
C LEU A 107 11.41 -3.85 -17.01
N SER A 108 12.06 -4.63 -16.16
CA SER A 108 11.76 -6.06 -16.00
C SER A 108 10.34 -6.28 -15.48
N SER A 109 9.88 -5.48 -14.52
CA SER A 109 8.51 -5.59 -13.97
C SER A 109 7.46 -5.30 -15.02
N PHE A 110 7.69 -4.25 -15.82
CA PHE A 110 6.83 -3.91 -16.94
C PHE A 110 6.78 -5.04 -17.97
N LEU A 111 7.94 -5.56 -18.37
CA LEU A 111 8.02 -6.65 -19.36
C LEU A 111 7.36 -7.94 -18.86
N ILE A 112 7.52 -8.31 -17.58
CA ILE A 112 6.87 -9.48 -17.00
C ILE A 112 5.35 -9.29 -16.97
N SER A 113 4.88 -8.10 -16.54
CA SER A 113 3.44 -7.79 -16.53
C SER A 113 2.84 -7.88 -17.92
N LEU A 114 3.53 -7.27 -18.89
CA LEU A 114 3.15 -7.27 -20.30
C LEU A 114 3.12 -8.71 -20.86
N ALA A 115 4.12 -9.53 -20.54
CA ALA A 115 4.13 -10.93 -20.95
C ALA A 115 2.95 -11.73 -20.35
N LEU A 116 2.64 -11.54 -19.06
CA LEU A 116 1.52 -12.22 -18.40
C LEU A 116 0.16 -11.87 -18.99
N THR A 117 -0.03 -10.63 -19.49
CA THR A 117 -1.27 -10.21 -20.15
C THR A 117 -1.32 -10.56 -21.63
N ILE A 118 -0.21 -10.42 -22.36
CA ILE A 118 -0.16 -10.64 -23.81
C ILE A 118 -0.27 -12.12 -24.18
N VAL A 119 0.31 -13.03 -23.39
CA VAL A 119 0.29 -14.46 -23.71
C VAL A 119 -1.14 -15.02 -23.75
N PRO A 120 -2.01 -14.82 -22.73
CA PRO A 120 -3.40 -15.25 -22.80
C PRO A 120 -4.19 -14.58 -23.92
N LEU A 121 -3.88 -13.32 -24.23
CA LEU A 121 -4.52 -12.58 -25.32
C LEU A 121 -4.26 -13.22 -26.68
N PHE A 122 -3.00 -13.56 -27.01
CA PHE A 122 -2.67 -14.21 -28.27
C PHE A 122 -3.20 -15.65 -28.37
N LEU A 123 -3.41 -16.31 -27.24
CA LEU A 123 -4.02 -17.64 -27.19
C LEU A 123 -5.56 -17.60 -27.30
N GLY A 124 -6.17 -16.42 -27.39
CA GLY A 124 -7.63 -16.26 -27.47
C GLY A 124 -8.35 -16.72 -26.21
N ILE A 125 -7.68 -16.63 -25.05
CA ILE A 125 -8.21 -17.10 -23.77
C ILE A 125 -9.17 -16.09 -23.13
N TYR A 126 -9.03 -14.80 -23.45
CA TYR A 126 -9.96 -13.77 -22.95
C TYR A 126 -11.22 -13.70 -23.80
N GLY A 127 -12.36 -13.44 -23.16
CA GLY A 127 -13.63 -13.15 -23.82
C GLY A 127 -14.67 -12.60 -22.85
N TYR A 128 -15.86 -12.35 -23.38
CA TYR A 128 -16.96 -11.74 -22.63
C TYR A 128 -17.78 -12.81 -21.93
N ASP A 129 -17.92 -12.70 -20.60
CA ASP A 129 -18.83 -13.51 -19.81
C ASP A 129 -20.18 -12.78 -19.71
N GLU A 130 -21.22 -13.38 -20.28
CA GLU A 130 -22.57 -12.82 -20.25
C GLU A 130 -23.17 -12.82 -18.84
N LYS A 131 -22.75 -13.72 -17.95
CA LYS A 131 -23.30 -13.80 -16.59
C LYS A 131 -22.82 -12.67 -15.70
N ASP A 132 -21.53 -12.37 -15.78
CA ASP A 132 -20.89 -11.34 -14.97
C ASP A 132 -20.79 -9.99 -15.70
N GLU A 133 -21.26 -9.91 -16.96
CA GLU A 133 -21.15 -8.73 -17.84
C GLU A 133 -19.73 -8.15 -17.93
N THR A 134 -18.72 -9.01 -17.85
CA THR A 134 -17.31 -8.60 -17.80
C THR A 134 -16.46 -9.37 -18.80
N CYS A 135 -15.41 -8.72 -19.28
CA CYS A 135 -14.37 -9.40 -20.06
C CYS A 135 -13.43 -10.13 -19.09
N TRP A 136 -13.50 -11.45 -19.09
CA TRP A 136 -12.66 -12.30 -18.25
C TRP A 136 -12.03 -13.44 -19.05
N TYR A 137 -11.40 -14.39 -18.37
CA TYR A 137 -11.00 -15.65 -18.99
C TYR A 137 -12.27 -16.35 -19.52
N LEU A 138 -12.25 -16.88 -20.74
CA LEU A 138 -13.37 -17.60 -21.33
C LEU A 138 -13.54 -18.95 -20.65
N LEU A 139 -14.69 -19.18 -20.01
CA LEU A 139 -15.18 -20.53 -19.79
C LEU A 139 -15.59 -21.12 -21.14
N VAL A 140 -14.67 -21.85 -21.77
CA VAL A 140 -14.99 -22.70 -22.91
C VAL A 140 -16.05 -23.70 -22.42
N HIS A 141 -17.28 -23.55 -22.90
CA HIS A 141 -18.46 -24.31 -22.46
C HIS A 141 -18.18 -25.82 -22.46
N GLY A 142 -18.03 -26.37 -21.26
CA GLY A 142 -17.64 -27.75 -21.01
C GLY A 142 -16.83 -27.83 -19.72
N ASN A 143 -16.79 -29.00 -19.08
CA ASN A 143 -16.06 -29.28 -17.85
C ASN A 143 -14.51 -29.22 -18.02
N ASP A 144 -14.03 -28.22 -18.76
CA ASP A 144 -12.65 -28.10 -19.20
C ASP A 144 -11.83 -27.46 -18.08
N GLN A 145 -11.18 -28.33 -17.30
CA GLN A 145 -10.14 -28.01 -16.32
C GLN A 145 -9.08 -27.03 -16.82
N ARG A 146 -8.94 -26.87 -18.14
CA ARG A 146 -8.03 -25.94 -18.82
C ARG A 146 -8.28 -24.48 -18.47
N PHE A 147 -9.54 -24.06 -18.29
CA PHE A 147 -9.87 -22.69 -17.88
C PHE A 147 -9.16 -22.32 -16.57
N ASN A 148 -9.27 -23.22 -15.59
CA ASN A 148 -8.71 -23.02 -14.26
C ASN A 148 -7.18 -22.92 -14.33
N VAL A 149 -6.52 -23.74 -15.17
CA VAL A 149 -5.06 -23.72 -15.30
C VAL A 149 -4.54 -22.36 -15.77
N TYR A 150 -5.17 -21.73 -16.76
CA TYR A 150 -4.68 -20.44 -17.29
C TYR A 150 -4.89 -19.29 -16.31
N ALA A 151 -6.10 -19.13 -15.77
CA ALA A 151 -6.37 -18.10 -14.78
C ALA A 151 -5.42 -18.20 -13.58
N TRP A 152 -5.15 -19.42 -13.11
CA TRP A 152 -4.18 -19.63 -12.03
C TRP A 152 -2.75 -19.32 -12.46
N ALA A 153 -2.32 -19.78 -13.63
CA ALA A 153 -0.94 -19.60 -14.09
C ALA A 153 -0.58 -18.13 -14.35
N THR A 154 -1.50 -17.34 -14.93
CA THR A 154 -1.20 -15.98 -15.38
C THR A 154 -1.62 -14.90 -14.40
N PHE A 155 -2.57 -15.18 -13.51
CA PHE A 155 -3.07 -14.19 -12.55
C PHE A 155 -2.85 -14.58 -11.09
N TYR A 156 -3.42 -15.70 -10.63
CA TYR A 156 -3.40 -16.03 -9.19
C TYR A 156 -2.02 -16.44 -8.67
N PHE A 157 -1.30 -17.28 -9.39
CA PHE A 157 0.00 -17.79 -8.95
C PHE A 157 1.07 -16.69 -8.88
N PRO A 158 1.23 -15.81 -9.89
CA PRO A 158 2.11 -14.65 -9.78
C PRO A 158 1.71 -13.72 -8.62
N THR A 159 0.41 -13.51 -8.42
CA THR A 159 -0.11 -12.70 -7.31
C THR A 159 0.26 -13.29 -5.95
N LEU A 160 0.09 -14.61 -5.79
CA LEU A 160 0.44 -15.32 -4.55
C LEU A 160 1.95 -15.27 -4.28
N ILE A 161 2.78 -15.49 -5.30
CA ILE A 161 4.24 -15.35 -5.18
C ILE A 161 4.60 -13.92 -4.75
N SER A 162 4.00 -12.92 -5.38
CA SER A 162 4.23 -11.50 -5.06
C SER A 162 3.88 -11.19 -3.61
N ILE A 163 2.74 -11.69 -3.12
CA ILE A 163 2.30 -11.58 -1.73
C ILE A 163 3.31 -12.24 -0.79
N ILE A 164 3.65 -13.51 -1.01
CA ILE A 164 4.58 -14.26 -0.14
C ILE A 164 5.94 -13.56 -0.11
N TYR A 165 6.42 -13.13 -1.27
CA TYR A 165 7.68 -12.42 -1.41
C TYR A 165 7.66 -11.09 -0.64
N SER A 166 6.58 -10.32 -0.75
CA SER A 166 6.43 -9.04 -0.04
C SER A 166 6.39 -9.21 1.48
N ALA A 167 5.71 -10.26 1.97
CA ALA A 167 5.69 -10.62 3.38
C ALA A 167 7.09 -11.01 3.87
N TYR A 168 7.79 -11.88 3.12
CA TYR A 168 9.15 -12.29 3.42
C TYR A 168 10.12 -11.10 3.49
N ALA A 169 10.07 -10.21 2.50
CA ALA A 169 10.90 -9.00 2.46
C ALA A 169 10.65 -8.12 3.69
N SER A 170 9.39 -7.88 4.03
CA SER A 170 8.99 -7.04 5.17
C SER A 170 9.42 -7.61 6.51
N ILE A 171 9.25 -8.93 6.69
CA ILE A 171 9.76 -9.65 7.87
C ILE A 171 11.29 -9.52 7.95
N SER A 172 11.99 -9.70 6.83
CA SER A 172 13.46 -9.62 6.78
C SER A 172 13.98 -8.24 7.20
N VAL A 173 13.35 -7.16 6.74
CA VAL A 173 13.70 -5.78 7.17
C VAL A 173 13.40 -5.59 8.65
N MET A 174 12.23 -6.03 9.12
CA MET A 174 11.88 -5.91 10.53
C MET A 174 12.91 -6.62 11.42
N LEU A 175 13.35 -7.82 11.04
CA LEU A 175 14.38 -8.56 11.76
C LEU A 175 15.73 -7.83 11.72
N LYS A 176 16.15 -7.32 10.56
CA LYS A 176 17.40 -6.56 10.41
C LYS A 176 17.37 -5.28 11.25
N LEU A 177 16.26 -4.56 11.26
CA LEU A 177 16.11 -3.32 12.02
C LEU A 177 16.09 -3.59 13.53
N LYS A 178 15.38 -4.64 13.99
CA LYS A 178 15.43 -5.07 15.39
C LYS A 178 16.85 -5.46 15.83
N ARG A 179 17.62 -6.13 14.96
CA ARG A 179 19.03 -6.48 15.23
C ARG A 179 19.90 -5.22 15.33
N ALA A 180 19.78 -4.30 14.38
CA ALA A 180 20.51 -3.03 14.41
C ALA A 180 20.18 -2.20 15.66
N GLN A 181 18.91 -2.14 16.05
CA GLN A 181 18.48 -1.47 17.28
C GLN A 181 19.08 -2.12 18.54
N ARG A 182 19.08 -3.46 18.62
CA ARG A 182 19.70 -4.18 19.75
C ARG A 182 21.19 -3.90 19.85
N LEU A 183 21.90 -3.88 18.73
CA LEU A 183 23.33 -3.55 18.70
C LEU A 183 23.58 -2.13 19.21
N ASN A 184 22.82 -1.15 18.71
CA ASN A 184 22.98 0.25 19.13
C ASN A 184 22.63 0.45 20.62
N ASN A 185 21.62 -0.27 21.12
CA ASN A 185 21.25 -0.26 22.53
C ASN A 185 22.36 -0.80 23.43
N ASN A 186 23.09 -1.83 22.98
CA ASN A 186 24.21 -2.38 23.73
C ASN A 186 25.40 -1.41 23.77
N LEU A 187 25.70 -0.73 22.65
CA LEU A 187 26.76 0.29 22.59
C LEU A 187 26.47 1.46 23.56
N LEU A 188 25.24 1.98 23.55
CA LEU A 188 24.83 3.05 24.46
C LEU A 188 24.87 2.62 25.93
N LYS A 189 24.53 1.35 26.24
CA LYS A 189 24.60 0.84 27.61
C LYS A 189 26.04 0.80 28.12
N ASN A 190 26.98 0.40 27.26
CA ASN A 190 28.40 0.35 27.59
C ASN A 190 28.98 1.75 27.84
N GLU A 191 28.61 2.76 27.03
CA GLU A 191 29.04 4.15 27.25
C GLU A 191 28.45 4.75 28.53
N SER A 192 27.19 4.48 28.85
CA SER A 192 26.51 5.03 30.03
C SER A 192 27.05 4.53 31.38
N SER A 193 27.83 3.45 31.39
CA SER A 193 28.51 2.96 32.59
C SER A 193 29.65 3.89 33.06
N GLY A 194 30.15 4.75 32.16
CA GLY A 194 31.03 5.87 32.53
C GLY A 194 30.20 7.06 33.04
N LYS A 195 30.49 7.57 34.24
CA LYS A 195 29.82 8.71 34.94
C LYS A 195 29.77 10.03 34.12
N ALA A 196 29.01 10.10 33.03
CA ALA A 196 28.85 11.31 32.22
C ALA A 196 27.51 12.04 32.54
N PRO A 197 27.54 13.37 32.80
CA PRO A 197 26.37 14.14 33.25
C PRO A 197 25.29 14.44 32.19
N ASN A 198 25.44 14.01 30.92
CA ASN A 198 24.53 14.35 29.81
C ASN A 198 23.42 13.32 29.51
N SER A 199 23.06 12.46 30.46
CA SER A 199 22.14 11.33 30.24
C SER A 199 20.71 11.71 29.85
N LYS A 200 20.20 12.88 30.25
CA LYS A 200 18.82 13.32 29.95
C LYS A 200 18.58 13.64 28.47
N VAL A 201 19.49 14.39 27.83
CA VAL A 201 19.37 14.76 26.41
C VAL A 201 19.50 13.53 25.52
N LEU A 202 20.44 12.63 25.84
CA LEU A 202 20.64 11.38 25.11
C LEU A 202 19.40 10.47 25.19
N LYS A 203 18.77 10.37 26.37
CA LYS A 203 17.54 9.58 26.56
C LYS A 203 16.37 10.13 25.74
N SER A 204 16.18 11.45 25.73
CA SER A 204 15.11 12.07 24.92
C SER A 204 15.29 11.85 23.41
N ASN A 205 16.52 11.97 22.91
CA ASN A 205 16.82 11.71 21.49
C ASN A 205 16.57 10.24 21.12
N LYS A 206 16.90 9.31 22.02
CA LYS A 206 16.65 7.88 21.85
C LYS A 206 15.15 7.57 21.73
N ASP A 207 14.35 8.11 22.65
CA ASP A 207 12.90 7.88 22.66
C ASP A 207 12.24 8.43 21.38
N ASN A 208 12.74 9.55 20.85
CA ASN A 208 12.27 10.12 19.59
C ASN A 208 12.66 9.26 18.38
N ALA A 209 13.91 8.78 18.33
CA ALA A 209 14.36 7.89 17.27
C ALA A 209 13.58 6.57 17.24
N GLU A 210 13.29 6.00 18.41
CA GLU A 210 12.51 4.77 18.54
C GLU A 210 11.08 4.95 18.02
N LYS A 211 10.43 6.08 18.34
CA LYS A 211 9.10 6.42 17.80
C LYS A 211 9.11 6.50 16.27
N VAL A 212 10.11 7.17 15.68
CA VAL A 212 10.23 7.29 14.22
C VAL A 212 10.44 5.92 13.58
N ILE A 213 11.31 5.08 14.17
CA ILE A 213 11.55 3.73 13.67
C ILE A 213 10.28 2.87 13.76
N HIS A 214 9.57 2.91 14.89
CA HIS A 214 8.33 2.13 15.07
C HIS A 214 7.27 2.55 14.02
N GLN A 215 7.16 3.84 13.73
CA GLN A 215 6.28 4.35 12.67
C GLN A 215 6.69 3.83 11.28
N LEU A 216 7.99 3.80 10.97
CA LEU A 216 8.50 3.26 9.70
C LEU A 216 8.28 1.75 9.55
N VAL A 217 8.47 0.98 10.62
CA VAL A 217 8.24 -0.48 10.63
C VAL A 217 6.76 -0.81 10.47
N SER A 218 5.91 -0.10 11.21
CA SER A 218 4.45 -0.22 11.11
C SER A 218 4.00 -0.05 9.66
N ARG A 219 4.48 1.01 9.01
CA ARG A 219 4.26 1.24 7.58
C ARG A 219 4.69 0.04 6.72
N LEU A 220 5.90 -0.47 6.93
CA LEU A 220 6.44 -1.57 6.13
C LEU A 220 5.59 -2.85 6.22
N ILE A 221 4.93 -3.09 7.35
CA ILE A 221 4.08 -4.26 7.58
C ILE A 221 2.70 -4.08 6.95
N TYR A 222 2.10 -2.89 7.08
CA TYR A 222 0.73 -2.68 6.64
C TYR A 222 0.57 -2.61 5.12
N TYR A 223 1.56 -2.07 4.39
CA TYR A 223 1.46 -1.93 2.94
C TYR A 223 1.35 -3.27 2.18
N PRO A 224 2.10 -4.33 2.54
CA PRO A 224 1.89 -5.68 1.99
C PRO A 224 0.64 -6.39 2.54
N LEU A 225 0.24 -6.06 3.77
CA LEU A 225 -0.89 -6.71 4.42
C LEU A 225 -2.23 -6.34 3.78
N ILE A 226 -2.38 -5.10 3.30
CA ILE A 226 -3.59 -4.63 2.61
C ILE A 226 -3.91 -5.45 1.34
N PRO A 227 -3.02 -5.57 0.34
CA PRO A 227 -3.31 -6.33 -0.86
C PRO A 227 -3.49 -7.82 -0.54
N PHE A 228 -2.80 -8.34 0.47
CA PHE A 228 -3.06 -9.70 0.95
C PHE A 228 -4.50 -9.87 1.46
N ALA A 229 -4.94 -8.99 2.36
CA ALA A 229 -6.27 -9.04 2.94
C ALA A 229 -7.37 -8.77 1.89
N GLY A 230 -7.11 -7.90 0.91
CA GLY A 230 -8.04 -7.62 -0.19
C GLY A 230 -8.20 -8.77 -1.17
N GLN A 231 -7.12 -9.51 -1.45
CA GLN A 231 -7.10 -10.56 -2.47
C GLN A 231 -7.43 -11.96 -1.93
N ILE A 232 -7.35 -12.20 -0.61
CA ILE A 232 -7.58 -13.54 -0.06
C ILE A 232 -8.99 -14.07 -0.38
N PHE A 233 -10.01 -13.22 -0.31
CA PHE A 233 -11.39 -13.60 -0.63
C PHE A 233 -11.59 -13.87 -2.12
N ASN A 234 -10.85 -13.16 -2.98
CA ASN A 234 -10.87 -13.40 -4.41
C ASN A 234 -10.27 -14.77 -4.77
N ILE A 235 -9.11 -15.08 -4.20
CA ILE A 235 -8.47 -16.39 -4.36
C ILE A 235 -9.37 -17.52 -3.84
N VAL A 236 -10.01 -17.33 -2.68
CA VAL A 236 -10.92 -18.32 -2.09
C VAL A 236 -12.17 -18.49 -2.95
N SER A 237 -12.76 -17.39 -3.44
CA SER A 237 -13.92 -17.43 -4.35
C SER A 237 -13.64 -18.29 -5.56
N ASP A 238 -12.51 -18.04 -6.23
CA ASP A 238 -12.17 -18.75 -7.46
C ASP A 238 -11.74 -20.19 -7.21
N ALA A 239 -11.09 -20.46 -6.08
CA ALA A 239 -10.80 -21.84 -5.68
C ALA A 239 -12.10 -22.62 -5.44
N VAL A 240 -13.06 -22.05 -4.70
CA VAL A 240 -14.36 -22.68 -4.43
C VAL A 240 -15.14 -22.88 -5.72
N PHE A 241 -15.18 -21.87 -6.59
CA PHE A 241 -15.78 -21.98 -7.92
C PHE A 241 -15.14 -23.10 -8.75
N GLY A 242 -13.81 -23.21 -8.75
CA GLY A 242 -13.08 -24.24 -9.46
C GLY A 242 -13.31 -25.67 -8.96
N PHE A 243 -13.67 -25.85 -7.68
CA PHE A 243 -13.96 -27.18 -7.10
C PHE A 243 -15.45 -27.54 -7.16
N SER A 244 -16.33 -26.59 -6.90
CA SER A 244 -17.77 -26.83 -6.75
C SER A 244 -18.56 -26.53 -8.04
N GLY A 245 -17.97 -25.80 -9.00
CA GLY A 245 -18.66 -25.26 -10.17
C GLY A 245 -19.50 -24.00 -9.88
N GLU A 246 -19.68 -23.67 -8.60
CA GLU A 246 -20.47 -22.53 -8.12
C GLU A 246 -19.75 -21.85 -6.96
N SER A 247 -19.80 -20.51 -6.91
CA SER A 247 -19.30 -19.74 -5.77
C SER A 247 -20.48 -19.23 -4.94
N PRO A 248 -20.53 -19.51 -3.63
CA PRO A 248 -21.61 -19.02 -2.80
C PRO A 248 -21.56 -17.48 -2.76
N PHE A 249 -22.74 -16.86 -2.89
CA PHE A 249 -22.90 -15.41 -3.04
C PHE A 249 -22.14 -14.57 -1.99
N TRP A 250 -22.04 -15.06 -0.76
CA TRP A 250 -21.35 -14.35 0.31
C TRP A 250 -19.82 -14.29 0.11
N ILE A 251 -19.18 -15.32 -0.45
CA ILE A 251 -17.73 -15.30 -0.75
C ILE A 251 -17.49 -14.32 -1.90
N LEU A 252 -18.33 -14.39 -2.93
CA LEU A 252 -18.27 -13.47 -4.06
C LEU A 252 -18.40 -12.01 -3.59
N THR A 253 -19.38 -11.73 -2.73
CA THR A 253 -19.57 -10.41 -2.12
C THR A 253 -18.33 -9.94 -1.36
N LEU A 254 -17.71 -10.81 -0.56
CA LEU A 254 -16.48 -10.48 0.16
C LEU A 254 -15.29 -10.25 -0.77
N SER A 255 -15.21 -10.95 -1.90
CA SER A 255 -14.19 -10.71 -2.94
C SER A 255 -14.32 -9.30 -3.53
N TYR A 256 -15.51 -8.93 -3.98
CA TYR A 256 -15.77 -7.60 -4.54
C TYR A 256 -15.55 -6.48 -3.51
N LEU A 257 -15.96 -6.69 -2.27
CA LEU A 257 -15.72 -5.73 -1.20
C LEU A 257 -14.23 -5.61 -0.85
N GLY A 258 -13.53 -6.75 -0.73
CA GLY A 258 -12.11 -6.78 -0.38
C GLY A 258 -11.24 -6.07 -1.42
N THR A 259 -11.47 -6.36 -2.70
CA THR A 259 -10.77 -5.71 -3.82
C THR A 259 -11.07 -4.21 -3.91
N SER A 260 -12.33 -3.82 -3.74
CA SER A 260 -12.75 -2.40 -3.79
C SER A 260 -12.25 -1.59 -2.58
N LEU A 261 -12.19 -2.20 -1.38
CA LEU A 261 -11.70 -1.56 -0.16
C LEU A 261 -10.17 -1.41 -0.11
N GLN A 262 -9.45 -2.13 -0.96
CA GLN A 262 -7.98 -2.12 -0.97
C GLN A 262 -7.43 -0.69 -1.13
N GLY A 263 -7.92 0.07 -2.12
CA GLY A 263 -7.47 1.45 -2.35
C GLY A 263 -7.87 2.40 -1.22
N VAL A 264 -9.07 2.23 -0.68
CA VAL A 264 -9.54 3.01 0.48
C VAL A 264 -8.64 2.78 1.70
N ALA A 265 -8.29 1.53 1.97
CA ALA A 265 -7.39 1.17 3.06
C ALA A 265 -5.99 1.77 2.87
N THR A 266 -5.45 1.77 1.65
CA THR A 266 -4.17 2.41 1.32
C THR A 266 -4.20 3.91 1.61
N VAL A 267 -5.27 4.59 1.21
CA VAL A 267 -5.45 6.03 1.45
C VAL A 267 -5.56 6.33 2.94
N LEU A 268 -6.34 5.54 3.67
CA LEU A 268 -6.48 5.68 5.11
C LEU A 268 -5.15 5.47 5.83
N LEU A 269 -4.35 4.47 5.44
CA LEU A 269 -2.99 4.32 5.98
C LEU A 269 -2.13 5.54 5.73
N PHE A 270 -2.17 6.10 4.51
CA PHE A 270 -1.40 7.28 4.18
C PHE A 270 -1.79 8.48 5.06
N PHE A 271 -3.08 8.79 5.19
CA PHE A 271 -3.52 9.95 5.96
C PHE A 271 -3.42 9.77 7.48
N CYS A 272 -3.64 8.56 7.98
CA CYS A 272 -3.69 8.31 9.43
C CYS A 272 -2.32 7.95 10.02
N ILE A 273 -1.52 7.17 9.29
CA ILE A 273 -0.31 6.54 9.84
C ILE A 273 0.98 7.13 9.25
N ASP A 274 0.95 7.70 8.04
CA ASP A 274 2.18 8.19 7.40
C ASP A 274 2.71 9.48 8.08
N PRO A 275 3.93 9.46 8.68
CA PRO A 275 4.53 10.66 9.24
C PRO A 275 4.78 11.74 8.18
N ALA A 276 4.93 11.38 6.90
CA ALA A 276 5.09 12.34 5.81
C ALA A 276 3.89 13.29 5.72
N TRP A 277 2.67 12.78 5.88
CA TRP A 277 1.46 13.59 5.93
C TRP A 277 1.46 14.54 7.13
N SER A 278 1.82 14.05 8.32
CA SER A 278 1.90 14.88 9.52
C SER A 278 2.92 16.03 9.38
N HIS A 279 4.04 15.78 8.68
CA HIS A 279 5.06 16.79 8.39
C HIS A 279 4.55 17.79 7.36
N LEU A 280 3.95 17.32 6.26
CA LEU A 280 3.36 18.18 5.25
C LEU A 280 2.27 19.09 5.84
N LYS A 281 1.37 18.54 6.66
CA LYS A 281 0.31 19.29 7.34
C LYS A 281 0.87 20.39 8.25
N ARG A 282 1.95 20.11 8.99
CA ARG A 282 2.63 21.11 9.83
C ARG A 282 3.26 22.23 9.00
N GLU A 283 3.95 21.89 7.92
CA GLU A 283 4.57 22.89 7.04
C GLU A 283 3.55 23.73 6.28
N LEU A 284 2.46 23.12 5.81
CA LEU A 284 1.34 23.85 5.20
C LEU A 284 0.66 24.78 6.22
N LYS A 285 0.43 24.32 7.46
CA LYS A 285 -0.16 25.16 8.51
C LYS A 285 0.71 26.39 8.80
N LYS A 286 2.04 26.24 8.86
CA LYS A 286 2.97 27.36 9.06
C LYS A 286 2.96 28.36 7.91
N LYS A 287 2.87 27.88 6.66
CA LYS A 287 2.90 28.74 5.46
C LYS A 287 1.57 29.43 5.17
N ILE A 288 0.44 28.76 5.40
CA ILE A 288 -0.90 29.28 5.11
C ILE A 288 -1.42 30.15 6.25
N TRP A 289 -1.07 29.80 7.49
CA TRP A 289 -1.33 30.62 8.68
C TRP A 289 0.00 31.10 9.26
N PRO A 290 0.77 31.95 8.53
CA PRO A 290 1.84 32.67 9.18
C PRO A 290 1.16 33.53 10.23
N ASN A 291 1.47 33.30 11.50
CA ASN A 291 0.89 34.04 12.61
C ASN A 291 1.27 35.53 12.49
N GLU A 292 0.57 36.30 11.68
CA GLU A 292 0.75 37.75 11.52
C GLU A 292 0.02 38.57 12.60
N VAL A 293 -0.52 37.95 13.66
CA VAL A 293 -1.33 38.69 14.65
C VAL A 293 -0.85 38.58 16.11
N PHE A 294 0.20 37.83 16.44
CA PHE A 294 0.58 37.64 17.87
C PHE A 294 1.95 38.15 18.32
N ASN A 295 2.66 38.98 17.54
CA ASN A 295 3.92 39.58 18.01
C ASN A 295 4.11 41.07 17.72
N SER A 296 3.07 41.77 17.25
CA SER A 296 3.15 43.22 17.03
C SER A 296 2.83 44.06 18.27
N SER A 297 2.56 43.44 19.43
CA SER A 297 2.07 44.14 20.63
C SER A 297 2.86 43.85 21.92
N SER A 298 4.17 43.67 21.83
CA SER A 298 5.05 43.78 23.02
C SER A 298 6.49 44.16 22.65
N ILE A 299 6.61 45.24 21.88
CA ILE A 299 7.74 46.16 22.02
C ILE A 299 7.45 47.01 23.26
N THR A 300 8.13 46.76 24.39
CA THR A 300 8.94 47.75 25.14
C THR A 300 9.45 47.20 26.48
N LEU A 301 10.65 47.68 26.84
CA LEU A 301 11.41 47.54 28.08
C LEU A 301 12.37 46.33 28.12
N SER A 302 13.54 46.47 27.52
CA SER A 302 14.75 47.09 28.12
C SER A 302 15.22 46.36 29.39
N ASN A 303 16.25 45.54 29.25
CA ASN A 303 17.49 45.78 30.00
C ASN A 303 18.65 44.96 29.44
N CYS A 304 19.72 45.69 29.12
CA CYS A 304 21.05 45.19 28.85
C CYS A 304 21.61 44.48 30.08
N GLY A 305 22.38 43.41 29.85
CA GLY A 305 23.19 42.74 30.86
C GLY A 305 24.19 41.80 30.17
N GLU A 306 25.46 42.14 30.29
CA GLU A 306 26.61 41.67 29.52
C GLU A 306 27.06 40.21 29.76
N THR A 307 27.73 39.68 28.72
CA THR A 307 28.87 38.74 28.69
C THR A 307 28.88 37.44 29.51
N SER A 308 28.97 36.31 28.80
CA SER A 308 30.15 35.43 28.91
C SER A 308 30.26 34.49 27.71
N THR A 309 31.43 34.56 27.07
CA THR A 309 31.92 33.71 25.99
C THR A 309 32.04 32.25 26.46
N SER A 310 31.22 31.37 25.90
CA SER A 310 31.50 29.93 25.91
C SER A 310 31.42 29.40 24.47
N THR A 311 32.53 28.79 24.06
CA THR A 311 32.74 28.15 22.77
C THR A 311 31.69 27.08 22.48
N PRO A 312 31.10 27.05 21.28
CA PRO A 312 30.10 26.05 20.94
C PRO A 312 30.74 24.65 20.82
N PRO A 313 30.12 23.60 21.37
CA PRO A 313 30.57 22.24 21.13
C PRO A 313 30.39 21.89 19.65
N THR A 314 31.47 21.47 19.02
CA THR A 314 31.52 20.90 17.68
C THR A 314 30.53 19.74 17.57
N PHE A 315 29.40 20.00 16.90
CA PHE A 315 28.37 19.03 16.63
C PHE A 315 28.87 17.97 15.65
N PHE A 316 28.54 16.72 15.99
CA PHE A 316 28.66 15.50 15.21
C PHE A 316 28.56 15.71 13.70
N ASN A 317 29.58 15.20 13.00
CA ASN A 317 29.67 15.19 11.55
C ASN A 317 28.52 14.33 10.97
N LYS A 318 27.54 14.99 10.32
CA LYS A 318 26.38 14.34 9.71
C LYS A 318 26.75 13.33 8.61
N GLU A 319 27.98 13.37 8.10
CA GLU A 319 28.46 12.43 7.08
C GLU A 319 28.66 10.99 7.57
N GLU A 320 28.91 10.75 8.87
CA GLU A 320 29.10 9.38 9.36
C GLU A 320 27.77 8.63 9.56
N VAL A 321 26.69 9.33 9.91
CA VAL A 321 25.38 8.70 10.09
C VAL A 321 24.78 8.27 8.75
N ALA A 322 25.15 8.93 7.65
CA ALA A 322 24.69 8.58 6.30
C ALA A 322 25.38 7.33 5.71
N LYS A 323 26.47 6.84 6.32
CA LYS A 323 27.14 5.60 5.88
C LYS A 323 26.57 4.32 6.50
N PHE A 324 25.68 4.44 7.49
CA PHE A 324 25.15 3.30 8.27
C PHE A 324 23.68 2.97 8.05
N VAL A 325 22.92 3.84 7.36
CA VAL A 325 21.51 3.62 6.98
C VAL A 325 21.47 3.39 5.50
#